data_AF-A0A9W9R141-F1
#
_entry.id   AF-A0A9W9R141-F1
#
_cell.length_a   1.000
_cell.length_b   1.000
_cell.length_c   1.000
_cell.angle_alpha   90.00
_cell.angle_beta   90.00
_cell.angle_gamma   90.00
#
_symmetry.space_group_name_H-M   'P 1'
#
loop_
_entity.id
_entity.type
_entity.pdbx_description
1 polymer ?
#
loop_
_entity_poly.entity_id
_entity_poly.type
_entity_poly.pdbx_seq_one_letter_code
_entity_poly.pdbx_strand_id
1 'polypeptide(L)'
;MLELSVSSQNLLNFYHNAVEGSDPVRWKVLTDPLLPVMTRPILLVPGCWDREDLFSLRNSLVAIVARWNDMGHGEIPCPVNFGEEELLQHQDGMNMLEGISEILQQLQDDEVIPLGGMVLPEVYQRAVELSNFFKHEFVRLAENEQQRELHAKVWPYP
;
A
#
# COMPACT_ATOMS: atom_id res chain seq x y z
N MET A 1 -13.87 -16.39 1.62
CA MET A 1 -12.94 -15.35 1.11
C MET A 1 -11.91 -15.92 0.14
N LEU A 2 -11.28 -17.06 0.45
CA LEU A 2 -10.33 -17.77 -0.43
C LEU A 2 -10.95 -18.30 -1.75
N GLU A 3 -12.21 -18.76 -1.74
CA GLU A 3 -12.84 -19.29 -2.98
C GLU A 3 -13.16 -18.20 -4.02
N LEU A 4 -13.48 -16.97 -3.57
CA LEU A 4 -13.75 -15.82 -4.45
C LEU A 4 -12.47 -15.32 -5.14
N SER A 5 -11.32 -15.39 -4.48
CA SER A 5 -10.04 -15.00 -5.08
C SER A 5 -9.55 -16.03 -6.10
N VAL A 6 -9.70 -17.33 -5.81
CA VAL A 6 -9.37 -18.42 -6.76
C VAL A 6 -10.25 -18.35 -8.01
N SER A 7 -11.55 -18.09 -7.86
CA SER A 7 -12.46 -17.91 -9.00
C SER A 7 -12.09 -16.70 -9.87
N SER A 8 -11.66 -15.60 -9.26
CA SER A 8 -11.30 -14.37 -9.97
C SER A 8 -9.98 -14.53 -10.73
N GLN A 9 -9.00 -15.21 -10.11
CA GLN A 9 -7.72 -15.53 -10.76
C GLN A 9 -7.91 -16.47 -11.95
N ASN A 10 -8.79 -17.47 -11.82
CA ASN A 10 -9.10 -18.40 -12.90
C ASN A 10 -9.76 -17.69 -14.09
N LEU A 11 -10.68 -16.76 -13.82
CA LEU A 11 -11.33 -15.95 -14.86
C LEU A 11 -10.33 -15.03 -15.57
N LEU A 12 -9.43 -14.39 -14.81
CA LEU A 12 -8.37 -13.56 -15.37
C LEU A 12 -7.46 -14.37 -16.29
N ASN A 13 -7.00 -15.54 -15.84
CA ASN A 13 -6.15 -16.43 -16.62
C ASN A 13 -6.85 -16.89 -17.91
N PHE A 14 -8.13 -17.27 -17.82
CA PHE A 14 -8.92 -17.64 -18.99
C PHE A 14 -9.01 -16.50 -20.01
N TYR A 15 -9.29 -15.29 -19.54
CA TYR A 15 -9.35 -14.11 -20.38
C TYR A 15 -7.98 -13.76 -21.01
N HIS A 16 -6.88 -13.87 -20.26
CA HIS A 16 -5.53 -13.67 -20.80
C HIS A 16 -5.23 -14.66 -21.94
N ASN A 17 -5.50 -15.95 -21.73
CA ASN A 17 -5.30 -17.00 -22.74
C ASN A 17 -6.16 -16.77 -23.98
N ALA A 18 -7.41 -16.32 -23.81
CA ALA A 18 -8.28 -16.00 -24.93
C ALA A 18 -7.74 -14.82 -25.75
N VAL A 19 -7.30 -13.74 -25.07
CA VAL A 19 -6.79 -12.52 -25.70
C VAL A 19 -5.46 -12.76 -26.42
N GLU A 20 -4.55 -13.56 -25.85
CA GLU A 20 -3.25 -13.90 -26.46
C GLU A 20 -3.41 -14.46 -27.88
N GLY A 21 -4.40 -15.33 -28.09
CA GLY A 21 -4.65 -15.96 -29.39
C GLY A 21 -5.52 -15.12 -30.35
N SER A 22 -6.33 -14.19 -29.85
CA SER A 22 -7.35 -13.50 -30.66
C SER A 22 -7.07 -12.03 -30.94
N ASP A 23 -6.33 -11.33 -30.06
CA ASP A 23 -6.12 -9.88 -30.13
C ASP A 23 -4.69 -9.50 -29.69
N PRO A 24 -3.73 -9.50 -30.64
CA PRO A 24 -2.33 -9.17 -30.35
C PRO A 24 -2.13 -7.75 -29.81
N VAL A 25 -2.98 -6.80 -30.20
CA VAL A 25 -2.88 -5.40 -29.76
C VAL A 25 -3.25 -5.31 -28.28
N ARG A 26 -4.37 -5.91 -27.90
CA ARG A 26 -4.80 -5.97 -26.51
C ARG A 26 -3.87 -6.80 -25.66
N TRP A 27 -3.34 -7.91 -26.20
CA TRP A 27 -2.33 -8.71 -25.51
C TRP A 27 -1.10 -7.88 -25.14
N LYS A 28 -0.56 -7.10 -26.10
CA LYS A 28 0.58 -6.21 -25.87
C LYS A 28 0.34 -5.25 -24.69
N VAL A 29 -0.85 -4.67 -24.59
CA VAL A 29 -1.24 -3.78 -23.48
C VAL A 29 -1.31 -4.56 -22.16
N LEU A 30 -1.91 -5.75 -22.14
CA LEU A 30 -2.04 -6.57 -20.93
C LEU A 30 -0.69 -7.08 -20.40
N THR A 31 0.28 -7.28 -21.29
CA THR A 31 1.64 -7.71 -20.94
C THR A 31 2.61 -6.57 -20.65
N ASP A 32 2.17 -5.31 -20.77
CA ASP A 32 3.02 -4.16 -20.51
C ASP A 32 3.40 -4.10 -19.02
N PRO A 33 4.71 -4.14 -18.67
CA PRO A 33 5.15 -4.06 -17.28
C PRO A 33 4.78 -2.75 -16.59
N LEU A 34 4.47 -1.69 -17.34
CA LEU A 34 4.04 -0.39 -16.82
C LEU A 34 2.51 -0.29 -16.67
N LEU A 35 1.74 -1.29 -17.12
CA LEU A 35 0.28 -1.31 -16.97
C LEU A 35 -0.18 -1.07 -15.52
N PRO A 36 0.42 -1.70 -14.48
CA PRO A 36 0.04 -1.42 -13.10
C PRO A 36 0.30 0.04 -12.70
N VAL A 37 1.40 0.64 -13.16
CA VAL A 37 1.75 2.04 -12.86
C VAL A 37 0.71 2.98 -13.47
N MET A 38 0.30 2.72 -14.71
CA MET A 38 -0.70 3.54 -15.42
C MET A 38 -2.11 3.40 -14.85
N THR A 39 -2.51 2.19 -14.46
CA THR A 39 -3.89 1.90 -14.04
C THR A 39 -4.14 2.19 -12.56
N ARG A 40 -3.11 2.15 -11.71
CA ARG A 40 -3.29 2.26 -10.26
C ARG A 40 -3.94 3.58 -9.80
N PRO A 41 -3.58 4.77 -10.31
CA PRO A 41 -4.29 5.98 -9.89
C PRO A 41 -5.77 5.94 -10.29
N ILE A 42 -6.10 5.42 -11.48
CA ILE A 42 -7.49 5.28 -11.95
C ILE A 42 -8.31 4.40 -11.00
N LEU A 43 -7.70 3.34 -10.46
CA LEU A 43 -8.33 2.45 -9.49
C LEU A 43 -8.50 3.10 -8.11
N LEU A 44 -7.62 4.03 -7.73
CA LEU A 44 -7.63 4.67 -6.42
C LEU A 44 -8.58 5.87 -6.35
N VAL A 45 -8.72 6.63 -7.45
CA VAL A 45 -9.54 7.87 -7.49
C VAL A 45 -10.97 7.70 -6.94
N PRO A 46 -11.73 6.62 -7.25
CA PRO A 46 -13.08 6.48 -6.73
C PRO A 46 -13.14 6.30 -5.21
N GLY A 47 -12.12 5.67 -4.60
CA GLY A 47 -12.15 5.28 -3.18
C GLY A 47 -11.30 6.15 -2.27
N CYS A 48 -10.36 6.92 -2.79
CA CYS A 48 -9.41 7.66 -1.98
C CYS A 48 -10.04 8.76 -1.12
N TRP A 49 -11.15 9.35 -1.60
CA TRP A 49 -11.85 10.41 -0.88
C TRP A 49 -12.64 9.88 0.32
N ASP A 50 -13.35 8.76 0.13
CA ASP A 50 -14.21 8.18 1.16
C ASP A 50 -13.42 7.42 2.23
N ARG A 51 -12.25 6.89 1.88
CA ARG A 51 -11.41 6.04 2.76
C ARG A 51 -10.22 6.77 3.36
N GLU A 52 -10.12 8.08 3.15
CA GLU A 52 -8.97 8.90 3.54
C GLU A 52 -7.63 8.35 2.98
N ASP A 53 -7.68 7.66 1.83
CA ASP A 53 -6.55 6.95 1.22
C ASP A 53 -5.81 7.82 0.19
N LEU A 54 -5.69 9.12 0.51
CA LEU A 54 -4.98 10.09 -0.34
C LEU A 54 -3.47 9.78 -0.41
N PHE A 55 -2.92 9.16 0.62
CA PHE A 55 -1.52 8.75 0.65
C PHE A 55 -1.21 7.72 -0.45
N SER A 56 -2.06 6.70 -0.62
CA SER A 56 -1.90 5.72 -1.69
C SER A 56 -2.05 6.35 -3.08
N LEU A 57 -2.99 7.28 -3.25
CA LEU A 57 -3.15 8.01 -4.49
C LEU A 57 -1.88 8.81 -4.81
N ARG A 58 -1.35 9.57 -3.84
CA ARG A 58 -0.09 10.31 -3.99
C ARG A 58 1.06 9.39 -4.36
N ASN A 59 1.21 8.26 -3.68
CA ASN A 59 2.24 7.28 -3.98
C ASN A 59 2.14 6.77 -5.44
N SER A 60 0.92 6.52 -5.93
CA SER A 60 0.71 6.11 -7.32
C SER A 60 1.07 7.20 -8.34
N LEU A 61 0.82 8.46 -8.02
CA LEU A 61 1.19 9.60 -8.87
C LEU A 61 2.71 9.82 -8.88
N VAL A 62 3.38 9.69 -7.73
CA VAL A 62 4.85 9.75 -7.65
C VAL A 62 5.47 8.67 -8.54
N ALA A 63 4.92 7.45 -8.54
CA ALA A 63 5.38 6.37 -9.42
C ALA A 63 5.20 6.70 -10.91
N ILE A 64 4.10 7.37 -11.29
CA ILE A 64 3.88 7.86 -12.67
C ILE A 64 4.94 8.88 -13.05
N VAL A 65 5.19 9.88 -12.19
CA VAL A 65 6.17 10.94 -12.47
C VAL A 65 7.56 10.34 -12.65
N ALA A 66 7.95 9.39 -11.78
CA ALA A 66 9.24 8.71 -11.85
C ALA A 66 9.42 7.85 -13.11
N ARG A 67 8.33 7.32 -13.68
CA ARG A 67 8.33 6.41 -14.84
C ARG A 67 7.82 7.07 -16.12
N TRP A 68 7.64 8.39 -16.12
CA TRP A 68 7.01 9.14 -17.21
C TRP A 68 7.71 8.93 -18.56
N ASN A 69 9.04 8.98 -18.55
CA ASN A 69 9.84 8.75 -19.76
C ASN A 69 9.76 7.30 -20.24
N ASP A 70 9.72 6.34 -19.31
CA ASP A 70 9.61 4.90 -19.62
C ASP A 70 8.27 4.56 -20.30
N MET A 71 7.23 5.36 -20.06
CA MET A 71 5.91 5.25 -20.71
C MET A 71 5.86 5.85 -22.13
N GLY A 72 7.00 6.29 -22.67
CA GLY A 72 7.08 6.86 -24.02
C GLY A 72 6.64 8.33 -24.11
N HIS A 73 6.57 9.03 -22.98
CA HIS A 73 6.17 10.43 -22.91
C HIS A 73 7.34 11.41 -22.77
N GLY A 74 8.59 10.99 -23.05
CA GLY A 74 9.78 11.82 -22.82
C GLY A 74 9.83 13.16 -23.58
N GLU A 75 9.05 13.32 -24.65
CA GLU A 75 8.94 14.58 -25.39
C GLU A 75 7.90 15.54 -24.79
N ILE A 76 7.04 15.05 -23.91
CA ILE A 76 5.92 15.80 -23.33
C ILE A 76 6.17 15.94 -21.82
N PRO A 77 6.13 17.15 -21.23
CA PRO A 77 6.29 17.28 -19.79
C PRO A 77 5.14 16.55 -19.06
N CYS A 78 5.47 15.90 -17.94
CA CYS A 78 4.47 15.27 -17.09
C CYS A 78 3.50 16.36 -16.57
N PRO A 79 2.17 16.16 -16.66
CA PRO A 79 1.18 17.16 -16.24
C PRO A 79 1.17 17.38 -14.72
N VAL A 80 1.76 16.47 -13.95
CA VAL A 80 1.93 16.55 -12.50
C VAL A 80 3.41 16.53 -12.19
N ASN A 81 3.83 17.36 -11.25
CA ASN A 81 5.19 17.37 -10.73
C ASN A 81 5.14 17.52 -9.21
N PHE A 82 6.15 16.98 -8.53
CA PHE A 82 6.32 17.11 -7.09
C PHE A 82 7.63 17.82 -6.80
N GLY A 83 7.61 18.79 -5.89
CA GLY A 83 8.82 19.45 -5.42
C GLY A 83 9.69 18.52 -4.57
N GLU A 84 10.97 18.89 -4.38
CA GLU A 84 11.89 18.11 -3.54
C GLU A 84 11.37 17.96 -2.10
N GLU A 85 10.86 19.04 -1.51
CA GLU A 85 10.28 19.02 -0.16
C GLU A 85 9.07 18.08 -0.08
N GLU A 86 8.20 18.11 -1.08
CA GLU A 86 7.05 17.22 -1.15
C GLU A 86 7.49 15.75 -1.22
N LEU A 87 8.48 15.44 -2.06
CA LEU A 87 9.02 14.09 -2.21
C LEU A 87 9.69 13.60 -0.92
N LEU A 88 10.43 14.46 -0.22
CA LEU A 88 11.04 14.14 1.08
C LEU A 88 9.97 13.81 2.12
N GLN A 89 8.95 14.66 2.26
CA GLN A 89 7.84 14.40 3.18
C GLN A 89 7.07 13.11 2.84
N HIS A 90 6.93 12.80 1.55
CA HIS A 90 6.33 11.53 1.12
C HIS A 90 7.18 10.33 1.52
N GLN A 91 8.49 10.42 1.32
CA GLN A 91 9.44 9.37 1.68
C GLN A 91 9.46 9.13 3.20
N ASP A 92 9.43 10.18 4.01
CA ASP A 92 9.34 10.06 5.47
C ASP A 92 8.07 9.30 5.88
N GLY A 93 6.93 9.61 5.25
CA GLY A 93 5.68 8.87 5.45
C GLY A 93 5.77 7.39 5.02
N MET A 94 6.45 7.11 3.90
CA MET A 94 6.68 5.73 3.43
C MET A 94 7.51 4.93 4.43
N ASN A 95 8.62 5.49 4.90
CA ASN A 95 9.51 4.84 5.87
C ASN A 95 8.76 4.53 7.18
N MET A 96 7.89 5.44 7.61
CA MET A 96 7.06 5.23 8.79
C MET A 96 6.07 4.08 8.60
N LEU A 97 5.37 4.03 7.46
CA LEU A 97 4.43 2.96 7.15
C LEU A 97 5.10 1.60 7.02
N GLU A 98 6.29 1.55 6.43
CA GLU A 98 7.11 0.34 6.32
C GLU A 98 7.48 -0.19 7.71
N GLY A 99 8.02 0.66 8.58
CA GLY A 99 8.37 0.27 9.95
C GLY A 99 7.17 -0.24 10.77
N ILE A 100 5.98 0.36 10.62
CA ILE A 100 4.77 -0.16 11.25
C ILE A 100 4.38 -1.52 10.65
N SER A 101 4.40 -1.63 9.33
CA SER A 101 4.01 -2.86 8.63
C SER A 101 4.90 -4.04 9.01
N GLU A 102 6.21 -3.83 9.17
CA GLU A 102 7.14 -4.85 9.66
C GLU A 102 6.80 -5.32 11.07
N ILE A 103 6.49 -4.40 11.99
CA ILE A 103 6.08 -4.74 13.36
C ILE A 103 4.76 -5.53 13.34
N LEU A 104 3.78 -5.08 12.55
CA LEU A 104 2.49 -5.76 12.45
C LEU A 104 2.61 -7.15 11.83
N GLN A 105 3.48 -7.31 10.83
CA GLN A 105 3.76 -8.61 10.24
C GLN A 105 4.38 -9.56 11.26
N GLN A 106 5.35 -9.09 12.06
CA GLN A 106 5.94 -9.88 13.14
C GLN A 106 4.89 -10.32 14.18
N LEU A 107 3.98 -9.41 14.57
CA LEU A 107 2.88 -9.75 15.49
C LEU A 107 1.94 -10.82 14.93
N GLN A 108 1.72 -10.77 13.62
CA GLN A 108 0.89 -11.75 12.94
C GLN A 108 1.60 -13.11 12.85
N ASP A 109 2.88 -13.12 12.47
CA ASP A 109 3.69 -14.33 12.30
C ASP A 109 3.89 -15.07 13.64
N ASP A 110 3.98 -14.32 14.74
CA ASP A 110 4.06 -14.87 16.10
C ASP A 110 2.68 -15.31 16.65
N GLU A 111 1.61 -15.23 15.85
CA GLU A 111 0.21 -15.50 16.23
C GLU A 111 -0.26 -14.69 17.46
N VAL A 112 0.36 -13.53 17.70
CA VAL A 112 0.12 -12.69 18.87
C VAL A 112 -1.14 -11.84 18.68
N ILE A 113 -1.23 -11.13 17.56
CA ILE A 113 -2.40 -10.33 17.17
C ILE A 113 -2.63 -10.52 15.66
N PRO A 114 -3.79 -11.03 15.23
CA PRO A 114 -4.09 -11.19 13.82
C PRO A 114 -4.34 -9.84 13.14
N LEU A 115 -4.16 -9.79 11.81
CA LEU A 115 -4.56 -8.65 10.99
C LEU A 115 -6.02 -8.28 11.27
N GLY A 116 -6.23 -7.03 11.69
CA GLY A 116 -7.54 -6.50 12.08
C GLY A 116 -7.84 -6.56 13.59
N GLY A 117 -6.94 -7.10 14.40
CA GLY A 117 -6.99 -7.00 15.87
C GLY A 117 -8.10 -7.79 16.56
N MET A 118 -8.85 -8.63 15.84
CA MET A 118 -9.93 -9.42 16.42
C MET A 118 -9.39 -10.70 17.05
N VAL A 119 -9.51 -10.80 18.38
CA VAL A 119 -9.05 -11.93 19.19
C VAL A 119 -10.20 -12.53 20.01
N LEU A 120 -10.04 -13.78 20.45
CA LEU A 120 -11.00 -14.41 21.34
C LEU A 120 -11.00 -13.72 22.71
N PRO A 121 -12.16 -13.65 23.42
CA PRO A 121 -12.25 -13.00 24.72
C PRO A 121 -11.24 -13.51 25.76
N GLU A 122 -10.89 -14.80 25.70
CA GLU A 122 -9.99 -15.47 26.66
C GLU A 122 -8.54 -14.97 26.54
N VAL A 123 -8.14 -14.51 25.35
CA VAL A 123 -6.78 -14.01 25.07
C VAL A 123 -6.72 -12.49 24.95
N TYR A 124 -7.87 -11.81 25.03
CA TYR A 124 -7.99 -10.36 24.86
C TYR A 124 -7.02 -9.58 25.75
N GLN A 125 -6.98 -9.91 27.04
CA GLN A 125 -6.12 -9.19 27.99
C GLN A 125 -4.63 -9.30 27.62
N ARG A 126 -4.20 -10.49 27.20
CA ARG A 126 -2.82 -10.74 26.75
C ARG A 126 -2.51 -10.00 25.45
N ALA A 127 -3.46 -9.95 24.51
CA ALA A 127 -3.32 -9.21 23.27
C ALA A 127 -3.18 -7.69 23.53
N VAL A 128 -3.94 -7.13 24.47
CA VAL A 128 -3.81 -5.73 24.89
C VAL A 128 -2.45 -5.44 25.51
N GLU A 129 -1.94 -6.32 26.38
CA GLU A 129 -0.62 -6.16 26.99
C GLU A 129 0.51 -6.18 25.94
N LEU A 130 0.43 -7.10 24.99
CA LEU A 130 1.40 -7.18 23.89
C LEU A 130 1.28 -5.98 22.95
N SER A 131 0.08 -5.59 22.54
CA SER A 131 -0.16 -4.37 21.74
C SER A 131 0.49 -3.15 22.39
N ASN A 132 0.28 -2.95 23.69
CA ASN A 132 0.87 -1.83 24.42
C ASN A 132 2.40 -1.90 24.50
N PHE A 133 2.96 -3.10 24.68
CA PHE A 133 4.40 -3.29 24.67
C PHE A 133 5.02 -2.90 23.31
N PHE A 134 4.48 -3.42 22.21
CA PHE A 134 5.02 -3.11 20.87
C PHE A 134 4.76 -1.66 20.47
N LYS A 135 3.60 -1.09 20.83
CA LYS A 135 3.33 0.35 20.69
C LYS A 135 4.38 1.18 21.39
N HIS A 136 4.72 0.83 22.63
CA HIS A 136 5.72 1.55 23.42
C HIS A 136 7.11 1.48 22.78
N GLU A 137 7.53 0.29 22.34
CA GLU A 137 8.82 0.15 21.64
C GLU A 137 8.83 0.91 20.32
N PHE A 138 7.76 0.87 19.53
CA PHE A 138 7.62 1.66 18.30
C PHE A 138 7.72 3.17 18.55
N VAL A 139 7.03 3.68 19.57
CA VAL A 139 7.09 5.10 19.97
C VAL A 139 8.49 5.50 20.45
N ARG A 140 9.22 4.57 21.07
CA ARG A 140 10.62 4.81 21.52
C ARG A 140 11.63 4.88 20.39
N LEU A 141 11.34 4.29 19.24
CA LEU A 141 12.19 4.40 18.05
C LEU A 141 12.17 5.80 17.41
N ALA A 142 11.24 6.67 17.82
CA ALA A 142 11.19 8.04 17.32
C ALA A 142 12.43 8.86 17.71
N GLU A 143 13.01 9.55 16.73
CA GLU A 143 14.23 10.36 16.92
C GLU A 143 13.94 11.72 17.56
N ASN A 144 12.71 12.22 17.44
CA ASN A 144 12.29 13.51 17.95
C ASN A 144 10.84 13.50 18.47
N GLU A 145 10.44 14.59 19.14
CA GLU A 145 9.12 14.67 19.78
C GLU A 145 7.96 14.68 18.77
N GLN A 146 8.16 15.30 17.59
CA GLN A 146 7.14 15.30 16.53
C GLN A 146 6.90 13.89 15.98
N GLN A 147 7.97 13.12 15.75
CA GLN A 147 7.90 11.72 15.37
C GLN A 147 7.26 10.88 16.47
N ARG A 148 7.58 11.15 17.74
CA ARG A 148 6.99 10.42 18.89
C ARG A 148 5.48 10.58 18.94
N GLU A 149 4.99 11.82 18.80
CA GLU A 149 3.55 12.10 18.73
C GLU A 149 2.89 11.41 17.53
N LEU A 150 3.57 11.41 16.37
CA LEU A 150 3.07 10.76 15.17
C LEU A 150 3.00 9.24 15.35
N HIS A 151 4.07 8.62 15.87
CA HIS A 151 4.16 7.18 16.16
C HIS A 151 3.03 6.73 17.10
N ALA A 152 2.70 7.56 18.11
CA ALA A 152 1.62 7.25 19.03
C ALA A 152 0.22 7.31 18.39
N LYS A 153 0.03 8.19 17.40
CA LYS A 153 -1.25 8.40 16.69
C LYS A 153 -1.54 7.34 15.62
N VAL A 154 -0.51 6.80 14.98
CA VAL A 154 -0.67 5.86 13.86
C VAL A 154 -0.79 4.40 14.27
N TRP A 155 -0.62 4.09 15.56
CA TRP A 155 -0.75 2.71 16.04
C TRP A 155 -2.17 2.17 15.78
N PRO A 156 -2.33 1.03 15.07
CA PRO A 156 -3.63 0.62 14.54
C PRO A 156 -4.52 -0.09 15.57
N TYR A 157 -3.96 -0.51 16.71
CA TYR A 157 -4.69 -1.22 17.75
C TYR A 157 -5.07 -0.28 18.91
N PRO A 158 -6.25 -0.48 19.53
CA PRO A 158 -6.68 0.31 20.68
C PRO A 158 -5.78 0.15 21.91
#